data_AF-L7ZXM9-F1
#
_entry.id   AF-L7ZXM9-F1
#
_cell.length_a   1.000
_cell.length_b   1.000
_cell.length_c   1.000
_cell.angle_alpha   90.00
_cell.angle_beta   90.00
_cell.angle_gamma   90.00
#
_symmetry.space_group_name_H-M   'P 1'
#
loop_
_entity.id
_entity.type
_entity.pdbx_description
1 polymer ?
#
loop_
_entity_poly.entity_id
_entity_poly.type
_entity_poly.pdbx_seq_one_letter_code
_entity_poly.pdbx_strand_id
1 'polypeptide(L)'
;MNCTQNYKIDQVTEQTLVVGIDIAKRTHYACFVDDRGRVLRKSFPIFQSKEGFQQLYKAIQEAMQAFGKSEVIVAVEPTGHYL
;
A
#
# COMPACT_ATOMS: atom_id res chain seq x y z
N MET A 1 8.09 -8.64 24.72
CA MET A 1 7.25 -7.53 24.22
C MET A 1 7.84 -7.09 22.89
N ASN A 2 7.07 -7.14 21.80
CA ASN A 2 7.56 -7.18 20.41
C ASN A 2 8.22 -5.86 19.95
N CYS A 3 9.52 -5.71 20.20
CA CYS A 3 10.32 -4.57 19.78
C CYS A 3 10.35 -4.36 18.25
N THR A 4 9.99 -5.38 17.46
CA THR A 4 10.07 -5.37 16.00
C THR A 4 8.90 -4.67 15.29
N GLN A 5 7.73 -4.56 15.94
CA GLN A 5 6.57 -3.85 15.34
C GLN A 5 6.72 -2.34 15.45
N ASN A 6 7.19 -1.85 16.60
CA ASN A 6 7.43 -0.41 16.80
C ASN A 6 8.50 0.11 15.84
N TYR A 7 9.57 -0.67 15.62
CA TYR A 7 10.60 -0.31 14.63
C TYR A 7 10.02 -0.09 13.22
N LYS A 8 9.05 -0.91 12.79
CA LYS A 8 8.41 -0.77 11.47
C LYS A 8 7.50 0.46 11.39
N ILE A 9 6.87 0.85 12.49
CA ILE A 9 6.06 2.07 12.58
C ILE A 9 6.98 3.30 12.54
N ASP A 10 8.11 3.25 13.24
CA ASP A 10 9.11 4.33 13.25
C ASP A 10 9.77 4.57 11.88
N GLN A 11 9.65 3.63 10.93
CA GLN A 11 10.11 3.84 9.53
C GLN A 11 9.14 4.66 8.69
N VAL A 12 7.90 4.88 9.15
CA VAL A 12 6.93 5.70 8.42
C VAL A 12 7.20 7.16 8.73
N THR A 13 7.64 7.91 7.72
CA THR A 13 7.95 9.34 7.83
C THR A 13 6.96 10.17 7.02
N GLU A 14 6.98 11.49 7.21
CA GLU A 14 6.18 12.42 6.38
C GLU A 14 6.47 12.29 4.87
N GLN A 15 7.58 11.66 4.48
CA GLN A 15 7.95 11.41 3.09
C GLN A 15 7.49 10.05 2.56
N THR A 16 6.89 9.22 3.42
CA THR A 16 6.43 7.88 3.07
C THR A 16 4.99 7.90 2.54
N LEU A 17 4.79 7.21 1.41
CA LEU A 17 3.49 6.77 0.92
C LEU A 17 3.24 5.36 1.44
N VAL A 18 2.18 5.16 2.22
CA VAL A 18 1.79 3.83 2.69
C VAL A 18 0.73 3.25 1.77
N VAL A 19 1.00 2.07 1.23
CA VAL A 19 0.12 1.34 0.32
C VAL A 19 -0.43 0.12 1.04
N GLY A 20 -1.70 0.16 1.43
CA GLY A 20 -2.39 -1.02 1.96
C GLY A 20 -2.93 -1.86 0.83
N ILE A 21 -2.61 -3.17 0.80
CA ILE A 21 -3.12 -4.12 -0.20
C ILE A 21 -3.83 -5.27 0.51
N ASP A 22 -5.12 -5.38 0.26
CA ASP A 22 -5.94 -6.54 0.62
C ASP A 22 -5.90 -7.57 -0.52
N ILE A 23 -5.30 -8.73 -0.25
CA ILE A 23 -5.06 -9.77 -1.24
C ILE A 23 -6.20 -10.80 -1.24
N ALA A 24 -6.95 -10.85 -2.35
CA ALA A 24 -7.90 -11.93 -2.67
C ALA A 24 -7.53 -12.73 -3.94
N LYS A 25 -8.28 -13.79 -4.26
CA LYS A 25 -7.94 -14.78 -5.30
C LYS A 25 -7.83 -14.24 -6.73
N ARG A 26 -8.63 -13.25 -7.10
CA ARG A 26 -8.72 -12.72 -8.48
C ARG A 26 -8.53 -11.20 -8.58
N THR A 27 -9.03 -10.49 -7.58
CA THR A 27 -8.97 -9.03 -7.52
C THR A 27 -8.55 -8.63 -6.12
N HIS A 28 -7.39 -8.00 -6.02
CA HIS A 28 -6.90 -7.35 -4.80
C HIS A 28 -7.46 -5.95 -4.72
N TYR A 29 -7.34 -5.32 -3.57
CA TYR A 29 -7.73 -3.93 -3.37
C TYR A 29 -6.57 -3.18 -2.75
N ALA A 30 -6.21 -2.04 -3.36
CA ALA A 30 -5.19 -1.15 -2.81
C ALA A 30 -5.79 0.16 -2.33
N CYS A 31 -5.31 0.66 -1.20
CA CYS A 31 -5.55 2.02 -0.72
C CYS A 31 -4.22 2.72 -0.46
N PHE A 32 -4.20 4.04 -0.59
CA PHE A 32 -3.03 4.84 -0.27
C PHE A 32 -3.32 5.73 0.93
N VAL A 33 -2.42 5.72 1.90
CA VAL A 33 -2.50 6.56 3.09
C VAL A 33 -1.17 7.27 3.34
N ASP A 34 -1.22 8.39 4.07
CA ASP A 34 -0.02 9.05 4.58
C ASP A 34 0.44 8.44 5.91
N ASP A 35 1.54 8.99 6.44
CA ASP A 35 2.13 8.64 7.74
C ASP A 35 1.18 8.80 8.94
N ARG A 36 0.15 9.64 8.79
CA ARG A 36 -0.87 9.89 9.82
C ARG A 36 -2.11 9.02 9.61
N GLY A 37 -2.09 8.10 8.65
CA GLY A 37 -3.21 7.23 8.30
C GLY A 37 -4.34 7.93 7.53
N ARG A 38 -4.10 9.13 6.98
CA ARG A 38 -5.11 9.83 6.17
C ARG A 38 -5.18 9.22 4.79
N VAL A 39 -6.40 8.97 4.32
CA VAL A 39 -6.63 8.39 2.98
C VAL A 39 -6.27 9.40 1.90
N LEU A 40 -5.19 9.12 1.18
CA LEU A 40 -4.75 9.86 -0.02
C LEU A 40 -5.48 9.37 -1.27
N ARG A 41 -5.75 8.06 -1.34
CA ARG A 41 -6.55 7.44 -2.40
C ARG A 41 -7.44 6.35 -1.81
N LYS A 42 -8.74 6.46 -2.09
CA LYS A 42 -9.72 5.42 -1.71
C LYS A 42 -9.37 4.08 -2.37
N SER A 43 -9.84 3.00 -1.75
CA SER A 43 -9.63 1.64 -2.23
C SER A 43 -9.98 1.50 -3.72
N PHE A 44 -9.08 0.88 -4.49
CA PHE A 44 -9.26 0.59 -5.91
C PHE A 44 -8.83 -0.84 -6.24
N PRO A 45 -9.46 -1.49 -7.22
CA PRO A 45 -9.18 -2.88 -7.55
C PRO A 45 -7.85 -3.03 -8.31
N ILE A 46 -7.16 -4.14 -8.05
CA ILE A 46 -6.00 -4.61 -8.79
C ILE A 46 -6.32 -6.02 -9.25
N PHE A 47 -6.29 -6.26 -10.56
CA PHE A 47 -6.45 -7.62 -11.07
C PHE A 47 -5.18 -8.43 -10.83
N GLN A 48 -5.35 -9.72 -10.52
CA GLN A 48 -4.26 -10.70 -10.44
C GLN A 48 -3.72 -11.00 -11.85
N SER A 49 -3.09 -10.01 -12.46
CA SER A 49 -2.46 -10.08 -13.78
C SER A 49 -1.28 -9.11 -13.83
N LYS A 50 -0.36 -9.31 -14.77
CA LYS A 50 0.79 -8.44 -14.96
C LYS A 50 0.36 -6.99 -15.21
N GLU A 51 -0.66 -6.79 -16.02
CA GLU A 51 -1.23 -5.48 -16.35
C GLU A 51 -1.86 -4.82 -15.11
N GLY A 52 -2.49 -5.61 -14.23
CA GLY A 52 -2.99 -5.13 -12.95
C GLY A 52 -1.89 -4.58 -12.04
N PHE A 53 -0.78 -5.32 -11.90
CA PHE A 53 0.36 -4.85 -11.11
C PHE A 53 1.11 -3.68 -11.77
N GLN A 54 1.17 -3.61 -13.10
CA GLN A 54 1.70 -2.43 -13.79
C GLN A 54 0.85 -1.19 -13.54
N GLN A 55 -0.48 -1.33 -13.51
CA GLN A 55 -1.38 -0.23 -13.14
C GLN A 55 -1.20 0.20 -11.69
N LEU A 56 -1.02 -0.75 -10.76
CA LEU A 56 -0.67 -0.44 -9.37
C LEU A 56 0.64 0.35 -9.29
N TYR A 57 1.69 -0.12 -9.96
CA TYR A 57 2.99 0.55 -9.96
C TYR A 57 2.89 1.99 -10.48
N LYS A 58 2.19 2.19 -11.60
CA LYS A 58 1.93 3.52 -12.14
C LYS A 58 1.17 4.40 -11.16
N ALA A 59 0.11 3.87 -10.54
CA ALA A 59 -0.67 4.58 -9.53
C ALA A 59 0.18 5.01 -8.32
N ILE A 60 1.12 4.16 -7.87
CA ILE A 60 2.06 4.49 -6.80
C ILE A 60 2.96 5.65 -7.23
N GLN A 61 3.56 5.58 -8.42
CA GLN A 61 4.43 6.66 -8.93
C GLN A 61 3.69 7.99 -9.10
N GLU A 62 2.44 7.96 -9.57
CA GLU A 62 1.58 9.13 -9.69
C GLU A 62 1.26 9.72 -8.32
N ALA A 63 0.94 8.87 -7.33
CA ALA A 63 0.68 9.32 -5.96
C ALA A 63 1.92 9.91 -5.29
N MET A 64 3.09 9.29 -5.48
CA MET A 64 4.35 9.83 -4.96
C MET A 64 4.61 11.25 -5.48
N GLN A 65 4.43 11.47 -6.78
CA GLN A 65 4.59 12.80 -7.39
C GLN A 65 3.54 13.79 -6.91
N ALA A 66 2.26 13.37 -6.86
CA ALA A 66 1.15 14.23 -6.46
C ALA A 66 1.22 14.68 -4.99
N PHE A 67 1.75 13.84 -4.10
CA PHE A 67 1.83 14.10 -2.66
C PHE A 67 3.25 14.40 -2.15
N GLY A 68 4.23 14.52 -3.06
CA GLY A 68 5.62 14.83 -2.70
C GLY A 68 6.29 13.76 -1.83
N LYS A 69 5.92 12.48 -2.01
CA LYS A 69 6.45 11.35 -1.24
C LYS A 69 7.65 10.74 -1.97
N SER A 70 8.74 10.49 -1.26
CA SER A 70 9.99 9.91 -1.80
C SER A 70 10.16 8.43 -1.47
N GLU A 71 9.43 7.94 -0.46
CA GLU A 71 9.50 6.56 0.02
C GLU A 71 8.13 5.87 -0.11
N VAL A 72 8.14 4.55 -0.27
CA VAL A 72 6.92 3.75 -0.32
C VAL A 72 7.06 2.56 0.61
N ILE A 73 6.06 2.37 1.47
CA ILE A 73 5.91 1.16 2.28
C ILE A 73 4.64 0.45 1.84
N VAL A 74 4.76 -0.82 1.46
CA VAL A 74 3.62 -1.65 1.08
C VAL A 74 3.26 -2.57 2.23
N ALA A 75 2.07 -2.37 2.81
CA ALA A 75 1.49 -3.23 3.81
C ALA A 75 0.51 -4.19 3.11
N VAL A 76 0.80 -5.49 3.18
CA VAL A 76 -0.02 -6.52 2.53
C VAL A 76 -0.75 -7.32 3.59
N GLU A 77 -2.08 -7.33 3.51
CA GLU A 77 -2.94 -8.16 4.35
C GLU A 77 -3.44 -9.36 3.52
N PRO A 78 -2.98 -10.59 3.84
CA PRO A 78 -3.55 -11.78 3.22
C PRO A 78 -4.91 -12.07 3.85
N THR A 79 -5.96 -12.17 3.03
CA THR A 79 -7.19 -12.81 3.50
C THR A 79 -6.87 -14.28 3.78
N GLY A 80 -7.10 -14.74 5.01
CA GLY A 80 -6.74 -16.10 5.48
C GLY A 80 -7.47 -17.27 4.80
N HIS A 81 -8.05 -17.06 3.62
CA HIS A 81 -8.80 -18.05 2.84
C HIS A 81 -7.99 -18.51 1.63
N TYR A 82 -6.87 -19.18 1.90
CA TYR A 82 -6.14 -19.96 0.90
C TYR A 82 -5.93 -21.38 1.44
N LEU A 83 -7.02 -22.14 1.48
CA LEU A 83 -7.05 -23.61 1.50
C LEU A 83 -7.75 -24.11 0.24
#